data_AF-A0A0C9TDN2-F1
#
_entry.id   AF-A0A0C9TDN2-F1
#
_cell.length_a   1.000
_cell.length_b   1.000
_cell.length_c   1.000
_cell.angle_alpha   90.00
_cell.angle_beta   90.00
_cell.angle_gamma   90.00
#
_symmetry.space_group_name_H-M   'P 1'
#
loop_
_entity.id
_entity.type
_entity.pdbx_description
1 polymer ?
#
loop_
_entity_poly.entity_id
_entity_poly.type
_entity_poly.pdbx_seq_one_letter_code
_entity_poly.pdbx_strand_id
1 'polypeptide(L)'
;DKIYAEDPSTEGAMYCGIILGSDKTTVSVAMGQVEYHLLYLSIGNPHNAVWCAHRNAVTPIAFLAIPKAERKYDNDPAFRKFKHQLYHCSISTILQSLRAGMTTPVI
;
A
#
# COMPACT_ATOMS: atom_id res chain seq x y z
N ASP A 1 -22.50 1.07 7.74
CA ASP A 1 -23.63 0.82 8.66
C ASP A 1 -23.84 -0.66 8.98
N LYS A 2 -23.98 -1.56 7.98
CA LYS A 2 -24.19 -3.00 8.27
C LYS A 2 -23.06 -3.70 9.04
N ILE A 3 -21.79 -3.38 8.75
CA ILE A 3 -20.64 -4.03 9.40
C ILE A 3 -20.54 -3.73 10.91
N TYR A 4 -20.95 -2.53 11.34
CA TYR A 4 -20.89 -2.13 12.76
C TYR A 4 -22.07 -2.68 13.57
N ALA A 5 -23.28 -2.65 13.01
CA ALA A 5 -24.49 -3.03 13.75
C ALA A 5 -24.57 -4.55 14.06
N GLU A 6 -23.81 -5.38 13.37
CA GLU A 6 -23.84 -6.84 13.49
C GLU A 6 -22.85 -7.39 14.54
N ASP A 7 -21.86 -6.59 14.97
CA ASP A 7 -20.82 -7.04 15.91
C ASP A 7 -20.73 -6.14 17.15
N PRO A 8 -21.19 -6.60 18.33
CA PRO A 8 -21.12 -5.83 19.57
C PRO A 8 -19.68 -5.53 20.02
N SER A 9 -18.67 -6.23 19.50
CA SER A 9 -17.26 -5.95 19.81
C SER A 9 -16.75 -4.65 19.16
N THR A 10 -17.48 -4.11 18.17
CA THR A 10 -17.10 -2.87 17.49
C THR A 10 -17.57 -1.60 18.20
N GLU A 11 -18.30 -1.72 19.31
CA GLU A 11 -18.76 -0.57 20.10
C GLU A 11 -17.57 0.29 20.57
N GLY A 12 -17.57 1.57 20.19
CA GLY A 12 -16.50 2.51 20.48
C GLY A 12 -15.29 2.47 19.53
N ALA A 13 -15.24 1.54 18.58
CA ALA A 13 -14.18 1.48 17.58
C ALA A 13 -14.42 2.49 16.44
N MET A 14 -13.35 3.09 15.92
CA MET A 14 -13.39 3.98 14.75
C MET A 14 -12.90 3.24 13.50
N TYR A 15 -13.68 3.30 12.41
CA TYR A 15 -13.21 2.82 11.11
C TYR A 15 -11.99 3.63 10.66
N CYS A 16 -10.86 2.96 10.44
CA CYS A 16 -9.60 3.59 10.02
C CYS A 16 -9.20 3.04 8.65
N GLY A 17 -9.44 3.81 7.58
CA GLY A 17 -9.07 3.39 6.23
C GLY A 17 -7.55 3.44 6.03
N ILE A 18 -7.00 2.50 5.26
CA ILE A 18 -5.59 2.53 4.84
C ILE A 18 -5.54 2.80 3.34
N ILE A 19 -4.86 3.87 2.96
CA ILE A 19 -4.67 4.30 1.57
C ILE A 19 -3.23 4.01 1.18
N LEU A 20 -3.05 3.38 0.03
CA LEU A 20 -1.75 3.10 -0.56
C LEU A 20 -1.56 3.90 -1.85
N GLY A 21 -0.35 4.44 -2.03
CA GLY A 21 0.05 5.11 -3.27
C GLY A 21 1.41 4.61 -3.73
N SER A 22 1.52 4.17 -4.97
CA SER A 22 2.81 3.78 -5.56
C SER A 22 3.31 4.87 -6.51
N ASP A 23 4.57 5.28 -6.39
CA ASP A 23 5.19 6.24 -7.31
C ASP A 23 6.58 5.74 -7.75
N LYS A 24 6.83 5.80 -9.07
CA LYS A 24 8.15 5.53 -9.66
C LYS A 24 9.05 6.76 -9.62
N THR A 25 8.46 7.94 -9.79
CA THR A 25 9.18 9.17 -10.14
C THR A 25 10.09 9.61 -9.02
N THR A 26 9.64 9.52 -7.77
CA THR A 26 10.47 9.83 -6.60
C THR A 26 11.74 8.98 -6.55
N VAL A 27 11.65 7.66 -6.77
CA VAL A 27 12.81 6.77 -6.74
C VAL A 27 13.76 7.06 -7.91
N SER A 28 13.22 7.26 -9.11
CA SER A 28 14.05 7.50 -10.30
C SER A 28 14.68 8.89 -10.35
N VAL A 29 13.97 9.93 -9.91
CA VAL A 29 14.41 11.33 -10.03
C VAL A 29 15.19 11.74 -8.79
N ALA A 30 14.71 11.42 -7.58
CA ALA A 30 15.36 11.86 -6.35
C ALA A 30 16.53 10.94 -5.93
N MET A 31 16.42 9.62 -6.16
CA MET A 31 17.45 8.64 -5.76
C MET A 31 18.29 8.11 -6.93
N GLY A 32 17.94 8.45 -8.18
CA GLY A 32 18.61 7.94 -9.38
C GLY A 32 18.44 6.43 -9.60
N GLN A 33 17.55 5.77 -8.86
CA GLN A 33 17.35 4.33 -8.91
C GLN A 33 16.14 4.00 -9.79
N VAL A 34 16.31 3.13 -10.79
CA VAL A 34 15.24 2.82 -11.76
C VAL A 34 14.58 1.45 -11.52
N GLU A 35 15.08 0.72 -10.51
CA GLU A 35 14.78 -0.67 -10.24
C GLU A 35 13.61 -0.88 -9.28
N TYR A 36 13.15 0.19 -8.64
CA TYR A 36 12.11 0.12 -7.62
C TYR A 36 11.03 1.19 -7.82
N HIS A 37 9.82 0.88 -7.35
CA HIS A 37 8.76 1.84 -7.08
C HIS A 37 8.69 2.10 -5.58
N LEU A 38 8.44 3.34 -5.16
CA LEU A 38 8.15 3.64 -3.75
C LEU A 38 6.68 3.38 -3.47
N LEU A 39 6.40 2.73 -2.34
CA LEU A 39 5.06 2.53 -1.82
C LEU A 39 4.87 3.42 -0.59
N TYR A 40 3.85 4.25 -0.64
CA TYR A 40 3.39 5.10 0.44
C TYR A 40 2.15 4.52 1.10
N LEU A 41 2.04 4.74 2.40
CA LEU A 41 0.88 4.40 3.22
C LEU A 41 0.38 5.63 3.97
N SER A 42 -0.93 5.71 4.07
CA SER A 42 -1.66 6.80 4.70
C SER A 42 -2.89 6.29 5.41
N ILE A 43 -3.28 6.98 6.49
CA ILE A 43 -4.58 6.79 7.12
C ILE A 43 -5.62 7.61 6.33
N GLY A 44 -6.79 7.06 6.05
CA GLY A 44 -7.83 7.70 5.23
C GLY A 44 -8.76 8.68 5.96
N ASN A 45 -8.73 8.67 7.29
CA ASN A 45 -9.61 9.49 8.14
C ASN A 45 -9.26 10.98 8.25
N PRO A 46 -7.99 11.43 8.20
CA PRO A 46 -7.65 12.84 8.34
C PRO A 46 -8.30 13.68 7.24
N HIS A 47 -8.87 14.82 7.62
CA HIS A 47 -9.41 15.80 6.67
C HIS A 47 -8.29 16.54 5.93
N ASN A 48 -8.55 17.06 4.72
CA ASN A 48 -7.58 17.71 3.84
C ASN A 48 -6.66 18.73 4.55
N ALA A 49 -7.21 19.50 5.50
CA ALA A 49 -6.44 20.46 6.29
C ALA A 49 -5.28 19.82 7.08
N VAL A 50 -5.47 18.61 7.60
CA VAL A 50 -4.43 17.85 8.33
C VAL A 50 -3.33 17.39 7.37
N TRP A 51 -3.67 17.03 6.13
CA TRP A 51 -2.68 16.67 5.11
C TRP A 51 -1.78 17.83 4.72
N CYS A 52 -2.34 19.04 4.62
CA CYS A 52 -1.56 20.23 4.28
C CYS A 52 -0.72 20.74 5.46
N ALA A 53 -1.24 20.67 6.68
CA ALA A 53 -0.57 21.20 7.86
C ALA A 53 0.43 20.21 8.49
N HIS A 54 0.20 18.91 8.35
CA HIS A 54 0.96 17.87 9.06
C HIS A 54 1.71 16.95 8.09
N ARG A 55 3.04 17.11 8.03
CA ARG A 55 3.92 16.40 7.08
C ARG A 55 4.05 14.87 7.26
N ASN A 56 3.39 14.30 8.28
CA ASN A 56 3.47 12.86 8.60
C ASN A 56 2.23 12.07 8.18
N ALA A 57 1.32 12.67 7.41
CA ALA A 57 0.09 12.02 7.02
C ALA A 57 0.32 10.91 5.95
N VAL A 58 1.38 11.06 5.13
CA VAL A 58 1.83 10.07 4.13
C VAL A 58 3.22 9.57 4.53
N THR A 59 3.40 8.26 4.66
CA THR A 59 4.69 7.65 5.04
C THR A 59 5.15 6.64 3.99
N PRO A 60 6.40 6.71 3.48
CA PRO A 60 6.97 5.66 2.63
C PRO A 60 7.21 4.39 3.45
N ILE A 61 6.68 3.25 2.98
CA ILE A 61 6.71 1.98 3.72
C ILE A 61 7.53 0.88 3.04
N ALA A 62 7.70 0.93 1.71
CA ALA A 62 8.43 -0.11 0.99
C ALA A 62 8.94 0.35 -0.38
N PHE A 63 9.96 -0.36 -0.87
CA PHE A 63 10.43 -0.28 -2.25
C PHE A 63 10.02 -1.56 -2.99
N LEU A 64 9.13 -1.45 -3.96
CA LEU A 64 8.62 -2.57 -4.75
C LEU A 64 9.52 -2.80 -5.95
N ALA A 65 10.06 -4.01 -6.07
CA ALA A 65 10.97 -4.38 -7.15
C ALA A 65 10.28 -4.32 -8.52
N ILE A 66 11.01 -3.82 -9.52
CA ILE A 66 10.61 -3.80 -10.93
C ILE A 66 11.41 -4.89 -11.64
N PRO A 67 10.86 -6.11 -11.77
CA PRO A 67 11.54 -7.19 -12.46
C PRO A 67 11.80 -6.79 -13.91
N LYS A 68 13.06 -6.90 -14.32
CA LYS A 68 13.52 -6.69 -15.70
C LYS A 68 13.82 -8.06 -16.32
N ALA A 69 13.47 -8.22 -17.58
CA ALA A 69 13.90 -9.34 -18.39
C ALA A 69 14.64 -8.81 -19.62
N GLU A 70 15.26 -9.72 -20.38
CA GLU A 70 15.75 -9.38 -21.71
C GLU A 70 14.58 -8.90 -22.59
N ARG A 71 14.83 -7.93 -23.48
CA ARG A 71 13.83 -7.34 -24.39
C ARG A 71 12.98 -8.36 -25.14
N LYS A 72 13.54 -9.53 -25.46
CA LYS A 72 12.85 -10.63 -26.14
C LYS A 72 11.64 -11.17 -25.36
N TYR A 73 11.59 -10.95 -24.05
CA TYR A 73 10.53 -11.42 -23.16
C TYR A 73 9.60 -10.30 -22.66
N ASP A 74 9.76 -9.05 -23.10
CA ASP A 74 8.93 -7.94 -22.61
C ASP A 74 7.42 -8.14 -22.89
N ASN A 75 7.11 -8.82 -24.00
CA ASN A 75 5.75 -9.12 -24.43
C ASN A 75 5.29 -10.54 -24.04
N ASP A 76 6.11 -11.32 -23.34
CA ASP A 76 5.74 -12.67 -22.91
C ASP A 76 4.60 -12.60 -21.87
N PRO A 77 3.44 -13.25 -22.12
CA PRO A 77 2.34 -13.26 -21.16
C PRO A 77 2.72 -13.90 -19.81
N ALA A 78 3.61 -14.89 -19.80
CA ALA A 78 4.04 -15.52 -18.55
C ALA A 78 4.86 -14.53 -17.71
N PHE A 79 5.80 -13.81 -18.33
CA PHE A 79 6.53 -12.75 -17.63
C PHE A 79 5.61 -11.64 -17.12
N ARG A 80 4.64 -11.16 -17.92
CA ARG A 80 3.67 -10.16 -17.46
C ARG A 80 2.86 -10.63 -16.24
N LYS A 81 2.40 -11.89 -16.25
CA LYS A 81 1.70 -12.50 -15.13
C LYS A 81 2.58 -12.56 -13.89
N PHE A 82 3.83 -12.97 -14.04
CA PHE A 82 4.81 -12.98 -12.96
C PHE A 82 4.99 -11.58 -12.34
N LYS A 83 5.10 -10.51 -13.14
CA LYS A 83 5.21 -9.13 -12.62
C LYS A 83 4.01 -8.75 -11.75
N HIS A 84 2.80 -9.07 -12.20
CA HIS A 84 1.58 -8.80 -11.42
C HIS A 84 1.55 -9.62 -10.13
N GLN A 85 1.90 -10.90 -10.19
CA GLN A 85 1.95 -11.77 -9.01
C GLN A 85 2.97 -11.28 -8.00
N LEU A 86 4.16 -10.91 -8.44
CA LEU A 86 5.20 -10.35 -7.58
C LEU A 86 4.73 -9.07 -6.89
N TYR A 87 4.10 -8.16 -7.63
CA TYR A 87 3.55 -6.91 -7.11
C TYR A 87 2.50 -7.16 -6.02
N HIS A 88 1.48 -7.98 -6.33
CA HIS A 88 0.41 -8.29 -5.38
C HIS A 88 0.89 -9.10 -4.18
N CYS A 89 1.79 -10.05 -4.38
CA CYS A 89 2.37 -10.83 -3.29
C CYS A 89 3.17 -9.92 -2.36
N SER A 90 3.97 -8.99 -2.90
CA SER A 90 4.76 -8.04 -2.10
C SER A 90 3.85 -7.18 -1.22
N ILE A 91 2.79 -6.60 -1.80
CA ILE A 91 1.83 -5.80 -1.05
C ILE A 91 1.10 -6.65 0.00
N SER A 92 0.67 -7.86 -0.35
CA SER A 92 0.00 -8.77 0.59
C SER A 92 0.90 -9.11 1.79
N THR A 93 2.19 -9.35 1.56
CA THR A 93 3.16 -9.61 2.63
C THR A 93 3.35 -8.38 3.51
N ILE A 94 3.48 -7.19 2.92
CA ILE A 94 3.62 -5.93 3.67
C ILE A 94 2.39 -5.67 4.55
N LEU A 95 1.19 -5.90 4.02
CA LEU A 95 -0.06 -5.69 4.75
C LEU A 95 -0.42 -6.84 5.70
N GLN A 96 0.33 -7.94 5.72
CA GLN A 96 0.01 -9.12 6.53
C GLN A 96 -0.04 -8.79 8.03
N SER A 97 0.79 -7.87 8.50
CA SER A 97 0.80 -7.40 9.89
C SER A 97 -0.50 -6.70 10.30
N LEU A 98 -1.20 -6.07 9.36
CA LEU A 98 -2.44 -5.34 9.62
C LEU A 98 -3.65 -6.26 9.74
N ARG A 99 -3.53 -7.50 9.28
CA ARG A 99 -4.66 -8.45 9.24
C ARG A 99 -5.29 -8.66 10.62
N ALA A 100 -4.49 -8.72 11.68
CA ALA A 100 -4.99 -8.88 13.04
C ALA A 100 -5.88 -7.70 13.47
N GLY A 101 -5.47 -6.46 13.14
CA GLY A 101 -6.26 -5.26 13.42
C GLY A 101 -7.46 -5.06 12.49
N MET A 102 -7.54 -5.79 11.37
CA MET A 102 -8.71 -5.80 10.48
C MET A 102 -9.80 -6.78 10.94
N THR A 103 -9.45 -7.82 11.70
CA THR A 103 -10.39 -8.84 12.18
C THR A 103 -10.96 -8.54 13.55
N THR A 104 -10.16 -7.93 14.42
CA THR A 104 -10.55 -7.57 15.79
C THR A 104 -10.26 -6.10 16.01
N PRO A 105 -11.25 -5.30 16.43
CA PRO A 105 -11.04 -3.89 16.69
C PRO A 105 -10.02 -3.72 17.82
N VAL A 106 -9.08 -2.80 17.64
CA VAL A 106 -8.17 -2.35 18.70
C VAL A 106 -8.83 -1.14 19.34
N ILE A 107 -9.22 -1.28 20.61
CA ILE A 107 -9.86 -0.24 21.43
C ILE A 107 -8.85 0.26 22.47
#